data_AF-A0A6A5VKJ3-F1
#
_entry.id   AF-A0A6A5VKJ3-F1
#
_cell.length_a   1.000
_cell.length_b   1.000
_cell.length_c   1.000
_cell.angle_alpha   90.00
_cell.angle_beta   90.00
_cell.angle_gamma   90.00
#
_symmetry.space_group_name_H-M   'P 1'
#
loop_
_entity.id
_entity.type
_entity.pdbx_description
1 polymer ?
#
loop_
_entity_poly.entity_id
_entity_poly.type
_entity_poly.pdbx_seq_one_letter_code
_entity_poly.pdbx_strand_id
1 'polypeptide(L)'
;DNEDGDHVCELTSMIGRALLTVLEAIQRAGELRPDSKYKDLGLVITYLLEFALDLPQYGLEGSCMAWRPEAVNYFKEAGLDAPTIKGTDNDPWGWKERMKNYATDRHVNKKLGGQQYDITKFTRAERAAAAFTGKDPLAHLSAKDLRNNLLDIL
;
A
#
# COMPACT_ATOMS: atom_id res chain seq x y z
N ASP A 1 -15.19 20.53 3.08
CA ASP A 1 -14.66 20.37 1.72
C ASP A 1 -13.17 20.22 1.78
N ASN A 2 -12.67 19.00 1.63
CA ASN A 2 -11.24 18.71 1.64
C ASN A 2 -10.84 18.40 0.20
N GLU A 3 -10.59 19.44 -0.61
CA GLU A 3 -10.19 19.35 -2.02
C GLU A 3 -8.98 18.40 -2.24
N ASP A 4 -8.14 18.23 -1.21
CA ASP A 4 -6.99 17.33 -1.23
C ASP A 4 -7.36 15.87 -1.53
N GLY A 5 -8.55 15.39 -1.12
CA GLY A 5 -8.98 14.01 -1.33
C GLY A 5 -9.17 13.67 -2.82
N ASP A 6 -9.89 14.53 -3.54
CA ASP A 6 -10.15 14.35 -4.97
C ASP A 6 -8.85 14.47 -5.78
N HIS A 7 -7.99 15.43 -5.42
CA HIS A 7 -6.67 15.57 -6.05
C HIS A 7 -5.76 14.36 -5.82
N VAL A 8 -5.76 13.78 -4.61
CA VAL A 8 -4.98 12.57 -4.31
C VAL A 8 -5.54 11.33 -5.01
N CYS A 9 -6.87 11.23 -5.12
CA CYS A 9 -7.53 10.15 -5.87
C CYS A 9 -7.15 10.23 -7.36
N GLU A 10 -7.24 11.41 -7.99
CA GLU A 10 -6.80 11.59 -9.38
C GLU A 10 -5.31 11.29 -9.57
N LEU A 11 -4.44 11.74 -8.66
CA LEU A 11 -3.01 11.43 -8.73
C LEU A 11 -2.75 9.92 -8.62
N THR A 12 -3.45 9.22 -7.73
CA THR A 12 -3.33 7.77 -7.56
C THR A 12 -3.81 7.03 -8.80
N SER A 13 -4.92 7.48 -9.41
CA SER A 13 -5.42 7.00 -10.70
C SER A 13 -4.36 7.16 -11.81
N MET A 14 -3.72 8.32 -11.88
CA MET A 14 -2.68 8.61 -12.88
C MET A 14 -1.44 7.73 -12.69
N ILE A 15 -0.96 7.55 -11.46
CA ILE A 15 0.19 6.68 -11.16
C ILE A 15 -0.12 5.24 -11.56
N GLY A 16 -1.31 4.74 -11.22
CA GLY A 16 -1.77 3.41 -11.62
C GLY A 16 -1.83 3.24 -13.13
N ARG A 17 -2.39 4.22 -13.86
CA ARG A 17 -2.43 4.21 -15.33
C ARG A 17 -1.04 4.27 -15.96
N ALA A 18 -0.11 5.02 -15.37
CA ALA A 18 1.28 5.05 -15.82
C ALA A 18 1.94 3.66 -15.69
N LEU A 19 1.71 2.96 -14.56
CA LEU A 19 2.15 1.58 -14.40
C LEU A 19 1.58 0.68 -15.49
N LEU A 20 0.25 0.66 -15.68
CA LEU A 20 -0.39 -0.19 -16.68
C LEU A 20 0.11 0.11 -18.11
N THR A 21 0.37 1.38 -18.42
CA THR A 21 0.93 1.79 -19.71
C THR A 21 2.31 1.20 -19.94
N VAL A 22 3.17 1.21 -18.91
CA VAL A 22 4.50 0.61 -18.98
C VAL A 22 4.42 -0.91 -19.07
N LEU A 23 3.54 -1.56 -18.30
CA LEU A 23 3.36 -3.02 -18.35
C LEU A 23 2.89 -3.48 -19.73
N GLU A 24 1.94 -2.79 -20.33
CA GLU A 24 1.49 -3.06 -21.70
C GLU A 24 2.62 -2.88 -22.72
N ALA A 25 3.43 -1.83 -22.60
CA ALA A 25 4.57 -1.62 -23.48
C ALA A 25 5.63 -2.74 -23.35
N ILE A 26 5.91 -3.18 -22.12
CA ILE A 26 6.85 -4.26 -21.83
C ILE A 26 6.30 -5.61 -22.33
N GLN A 27 4.99 -5.85 -22.18
CA GLN A 27 4.31 -7.02 -22.72
C GLN A 27 4.39 -7.07 -24.25
N ARG A 28 4.10 -5.95 -24.93
CA ARG A 28 4.24 -5.83 -26.40
C ARG A 28 5.67 -6.05 -26.87
N ALA A 29 6.65 -5.68 -26.05
CA ALA A 29 8.07 -5.95 -26.32
C ALA A 29 8.48 -7.41 -26.07
N GLY A 30 7.57 -8.26 -25.56
CA GLY A 30 7.87 -9.65 -25.20
C GLY A 30 8.72 -9.79 -23.93
N GLU A 31 8.79 -8.74 -23.11
CA GLU A 31 9.66 -8.67 -21.94
C GLU A 31 8.88 -8.75 -20.61
N LEU A 32 7.55 -8.90 -20.63
CA LEU A 32 6.77 -9.12 -19.42
C LEU A 32 6.74 -10.63 -19.10
N ARG A 33 7.85 -11.13 -18.56
CA ARG A 33 8.09 -12.55 -18.29
C ARG A 33 9.21 -12.75 -17.26
N PRO A 34 9.33 -13.93 -16.63
CA PRO A 34 10.28 -14.13 -15.52
C PRO A 34 11.75 -14.06 -15.94
N ASP A 35 12.06 -14.40 -17.19
CA ASP A 35 13.41 -14.40 -17.76
C ASP A 35 13.77 -13.08 -18.48
N SER A 36 12.90 -12.07 -18.40
CA SER A 36 13.05 -10.72 -18.97
C SER A 36 14.42 -10.10 -18.72
N LYS A 37 14.87 -9.22 -19.62
CA LYS A 37 16.03 -8.36 -19.33
C LYS A 37 15.78 -7.40 -18.15
N TYR A 38 14.51 -7.11 -17.86
CA TYR A 38 14.09 -6.32 -16.70
C TYR A 38 13.88 -7.23 -15.49
N LYS A 39 14.91 -7.38 -14.64
CA LYS A 39 14.90 -8.33 -13.53
C LYS A 39 13.99 -7.93 -12.36
N ASP A 40 13.61 -6.66 -12.28
CA ASP A 40 12.87 -6.09 -11.16
C ASP A 40 11.37 -5.89 -11.43
N LEU A 41 10.81 -6.46 -12.51
CA LEU A 41 9.39 -6.26 -12.86
C LEU A 41 8.44 -6.69 -11.75
N GLY A 42 8.63 -7.91 -11.21
CA GLY A 42 7.82 -8.40 -10.09
C GLY A 42 7.92 -7.48 -8.87
N LEU A 43 9.14 -7.03 -8.55
CA LEU A 43 9.42 -6.12 -7.44
C LEU A 43 8.66 -4.79 -7.56
N VAL A 44 8.75 -4.13 -8.72
CA VAL A 44 8.09 -2.84 -8.96
C VAL A 44 6.58 -2.94 -8.90
N ILE A 45 5.99 -3.97 -9.53
CA ILE A 45 4.54 -4.19 -9.51
C ILE A 45 4.07 -4.44 -8.08
N THR A 46 4.75 -5.33 -7.33
CA THR A 46 4.42 -5.60 -5.93
C THR A 46 4.49 -4.35 -5.07
N TYR A 47 5.49 -3.49 -5.22
CA TYR A 47 5.58 -2.27 -4.41
C TYR A 47 4.48 -1.26 -4.69
N LEU A 48 4.07 -1.07 -5.94
CA LEU A 48 2.96 -0.19 -6.24
C LEU A 48 1.63 -0.76 -5.72
N LEU A 49 1.43 -2.07 -5.81
CA LEU A 49 0.28 -2.73 -5.20
C LEU A 49 0.26 -2.61 -3.68
N GLU A 50 1.42 -2.70 -3.03
CA GLU A 50 1.57 -2.54 -1.57
C GLU A 50 1.31 -1.09 -1.13
N PHE A 51 1.88 -0.11 -1.85
CA PHE A 51 1.56 1.30 -1.65
C PHE A 51 0.04 1.54 -1.71
N ALA A 52 -0.63 0.85 -2.64
CA ALA A 52 -2.06 0.96 -2.87
C ALA A 52 -2.93 0.11 -1.92
N LEU A 53 -2.32 -0.72 -1.07
CA LEU A 53 -3.04 -1.69 -0.24
C LEU A 53 -3.92 -1.00 0.80
N ASP A 54 -3.33 -0.06 1.53
CA ASP A 54 -3.97 0.62 2.67
C ASP A 54 -4.69 1.91 2.26
N LEU A 55 -4.55 2.38 1.01
CA LEU A 55 -5.20 3.62 0.51
C LEU A 55 -6.73 3.68 0.75
N PRO A 56 -7.50 2.59 0.63
CA PRO A 56 -8.93 2.61 0.98
C PRO A 56 -9.22 3.03 2.43
N GLN A 57 -8.31 2.76 3.38
CA GLN A 57 -8.47 3.20 4.77
C GLN A 57 -8.38 4.73 4.93
N TYR A 58 -7.86 5.41 3.90
CA TYR A 58 -7.76 6.86 3.82
C TYR A 58 -8.85 7.47 2.93
N GLY A 59 -9.90 6.70 2.58
CA GLY A 59 -11.00 7.16 1.72
C GLY A 59 -10.71 7.13 0.22
N LEU A 60 -9.60 6.50 -0.19
CA LEU A 60 -9.24 6.36 -1.61
C LEU A 60 -9.73 5.03 -2.15
N GLU A 61 -10.88 5.05 -2.80
CA GLU A 61 -11.56 3.87 -3.33
C GLU A 61 -12.17 4.11 -4.71
N GLY A 62 -12.86 3.10 -5.26
CA GLY A 62 -13.54 3.22 -6.55
C GLY A 62 -12.60 3.43 -7.73
N SER A 63 -12.88 4.44 -8.55
CA SER A 63 -12.24 4.66 -9.85
C SER A 63 -10.72 4.91 -9.74
N CYS A 64 -10.23 5.58 -8.69
CA CYS A 64 -8.79 5.80 -8.53
C CYS A 64 -8.00 4.53 -8.17
N MET A 65 -8.67 3.46 -7.77
CA MET A 65 -8.06 2.18 -7.44
C MET A 65 -8.31 1.10 -8.51
N ALA A 66 -9.02 1.43 -9.59
CA ALA A 66 -9.42 0.47 -10.64
C ALA A 66 -8.24 -0.19 -11.37
N TRP A 67 -7.05 0.40 -11.30
CA TRP A 67 -5.83 -0.16 -11.89
C TRP A 67 -5.24 -1.35 -11.12
N ARG A 68 -5.55 -1.50 -9.81
CA ARG A 68 -5.03 -2.58 -8.96
C ARG A 68 -5.32 -3.98 -9.51
N PRO A 69 -6.58 -4.35 -9.82
CA PRO A 69 -6.87 -5.68 -10.37
C PRO A 69 -6.14 -5.92 -11.69
N GLU A 70 -5.99 -4.91 -12.54
CA GLU A 70 -5.25 -5.05 -13.81
C GLU A 70 -3.76 -5.30 -13.59
N ALA A 71 -3.12 -4.56 -12.67
CA ALA A 71 -1.73 -4.80 -12.31
C ALA A 71 -1.52 -6.20 -11.71
N VAL A 72 -2.47 -6.70 -10.93
CA VAL A 72 -2.48 -8.09 -10.43
C VAL A 72 -2.62 -9.10 -11.57
N ASN A 73 -3.44 -8.81 -12.59
CA ASN A 73 -3.59 -9.68 -13.75
C ASN A 73 -2.27 -9.78 -14.53
N TYR A 74 -1.65 -8.64 -14.87
CA TYR A 74 -0.33 -8.62 -15.52
C TYR A 74 0.70 -9.45 -14.74
N PHE A 75 0.75 -9.29 -13.42
CA PHE A 75 1.67 -10.04 -12.56
C PHE A 75 1.46 -11.55 -12.66
N LYS A 76 0.20 -12.00 -12.55
CA LYS A 76 -0.16 -13.42 -12.56
C LYS A 76 0.03 -14.04 -13.94
N GLU A 77 -0.44 -13.38 -14.99
CA GLU A 77 -0.36 -13.89 -16.37
C GLU A 77 1.08 -14.00 -16.85
N ALA A 78 1.94 -13.07 -16.45
CA ALA A 78 3.36 -13.11 -16.75
C ALA A 78 4.15 -14.14 -15.92
N GLY A 79 3.48 -14.84 -14.98
CA GLY A 79 4.13 -15.82 -14.11
C GLY A 79 5.24 -15.21 -13.25
N LEU A 80 5.13 -13.92 -12.89
CA LEU A 80 6.10 -13.24 -12.06
C LEU A 80 6.00 -13.75 -10.63
N ASP A 81 7.14 -13.80 -9.93
CA ASP A 81 7.19 -14.19 -8.53
C ASP A 81 7.28 -12.96 -7.63
N ALA A 82 6.69 -13.07 -6.44
CA ALA A 82 6.81 -12.06 -5.41
C ALA A 82 8.28 -11.96 -4.98
N PRO A 83 8.78 -10.76 -4.62
CA PRO A 83 10.20 -10.52 -4.66
C PRO A 83 10.98 -11.33 -3.62
N THR A 84 11.88 -12.19 -4.09
CA THR A 84 13.24 -12.12 -3.57
C THR A 84 13.87 -10.82 -4.06
N ILE A 85 14.38 -9.98 -3.17
CA ILE A 85 15.21 -8.81 -3.53
C ILE A 85 16.49 -9.35 -4.18
N LYS A 86 16.41 -9.71 -5.46
CA LYS A 86 17.56 -10.09 -6.28
C LYS A 86 18.21 -8.87 -6.91
N GLY A 87 17.90 -7.68 -6.38
CA GLY A 87 18.24 -6.36 -6.93
C GLY A 87 19.57 -6.39 -7.67
N THR A 88 19.57 -5.84 -8.88
CA THR A 88 20.73 -5.95 -9.76
C THR A 88 21.95 -5.27 -9.12
N ASP A 89 23.15 -5.73 -9.45
CA ASP A 89 24.39 -5.08 -8.97
C ASP A 89 24.47 -3.60 -9.39
N ASN A 90 23.73 -3.21 -10.43
CA ASN A 90 23.47 -1.83 -10.81
C ASN A 90 22.18 -1.31 -10.18
N ASP A 91 22.27 -0.93 -8.90
CA ASP A 91 21.19 -0.29 -8.15
C ASP A 91 21.44 1.23 -8.04
N PRO A 92 21.22 2.02 -9.12
CA PRO A 92 21.55 3.46 -9.14
C PRO A 92 20.73 4.26 -8.13
N TRP A 93 19.62 3.69 -7.67
CA TRP A 93 18.72 4.29 -6.70
C TRP A 93 18.80 3.61 -5.34
N GLY A 94 19.83 2.81 -5.04
CA GLY A 94 20.03 2.19 -3.72
C GLY A 94 18.78 1.52 -3.12
N TRP A 95 17.91 0.94 -3.94
CA TRP A 95 16.68 0.26 -3.53
C TRP A 95 16.94 -0.83 -2.49
N LYS A 96 17.99 -1.63 -2.70
CA LYS A 96 18.35 -2.71 -1.77
C LYS A 96 18.65 -2.18 -0.38
N GLU A 97 19.41 -1.09 -0.30
CA GLU A 97 19.78 -0.46 0.95
C GLU A 97 18.59 0.28 1.58
N ARG A 98 17.84 1.08 0.81
CA ARG A 98 16.64 1.76 1.28
C ARG A 98 15.61 0.79 1.85
N MET A 99 15.40 -0.36 1.20
CA MET A 99 14.45 -1.37 1.67
C MET A 99 14.93 -2.08 2.92
N LYS A 100 16.22 -2.44 2.98
CA LYS A 100 16.81 -2.98 4.20
C LYS A 100 16.61 -2.01 5.37
N ASN A 101 16.91 -0.74 5.16
CA ASN A 101 16.77 0.30 6.18
C ASN A 101 15.30 0.54 6.53
N TYR A 102 14.40 0.60 5.55
CA TYR A 102 12.97 0.76 5.78
C TYR A 102 12.39 -0.37 6.64
N ALA A 103 12.77 -1.62 6.36
CA ALA A 103 12.36 -2.79 7.13
C ALA A 103 12.95 -2.82 8.56
N THR A 104 14.03 -2.08 8.83
CA THR A 104 14.68 -2.01 10.15
C THR A 104 14.35 -0.75 10.96
N ASP A 105 14.10 0.40 10.33
CA ASP A 105 14.03 1.72 10.99
C ASP A 105 12.61 2.18 11.39
N ARG A 106 11.54 1.56 10.86
CA ARG A 106 10.17 1.93 11.23
C ARG A 106 9.39 0.69 11.57
N HIS A 107 8.79 0.67 12.77
CA HIS A 107 7.68 -0.13 13.35
C HIS A 107 7.04 -1.29 12.53
N VAL A 108 7.81 -1.93 11.68
CA VAL A 108 7.48 -3.02 10.81
C VAL A 108 8.11 -4.21 11.49
N ASN A 109 7.38 -4.77 12.45
CA ASN A 109 7.56 -6.17 12.77
C ASN A 109 7.20 -6.96 11.49
N LYS A 110 8.16 -7.06 10.56
CA LYS A 110 8.15 -7.90 9.37
C LYS A 110 6.97 -7.78 8.38
N LYS A 111 6.03 -6.86 8.57
CA LYS A 111 4.94 -6.56 7.61
C LYS A 111 4.83 -5.06 7.29
N LEU A 112 4.89 -4.75 6.01
CA LEU A 112 4.44 -3.48 5.46
C LEU A 112 2.94 -3.30 5.82
N GLY A 113 2.54 -2.10 6.24
CA GLY A 113 1.19 -1.79 6.76
C GLY A 113 0.94 -2.22 8.22
N GLY A 114 -0.23 -1.86 8.78
CA GLY A 114 -0.65 -2.31 10.12
C GLY A 114 -1.64 -1.40 10.85
N GLN A 115 -2.41 -1.98 11.78
CA GLN A 115 -3.44 -1.29 12.57
C GLN A 115 -2.89 -0.54 13.81
N GLN A 116 -1.59 -0.25 13.83
CA GLN A 116 -0.92 0.32 15.01
C GLN A 116 -1.33 1.76 15.34
N TYR A 117 -2.01 2.46 14.43
CA TYR A 117 -2.61 3.77 14.66
C TYR A 117 -4.15 3.73 14.67
N ASP A 118 -4.75 2.55 14.51
CA ASP A 118 -6.19 2.38 14.56
C ASP A 118 -6.66 2.39 16.03
N ILE A 119 -7.11 3.55 16.49
CA ILE A 119 -7.60 3.75 17.86
C ILE A 119 -8.82 2.89 18.19
N THR A 120 -9.55 2.37 17.19
CA THR A 120 -10.66 1.43 17.44
C THR A 120 -10.15 0.07 17.96
N LYS A 121 -8.88 -0.26 17.67
CA LYS A 121 -8.19 -1.46 18.16
C LYS A 121 -7.46 -1.25 19.48
N PHE A 122 -7.25 0.00 19.88
CA PHE A 122 -6.64 0.33 21.16
C PHE A 122 -7.58 0.01 22.32
N THR A 123 -7.01 -0.33 23.47
CA THR A 123 -7.74 -0.32 24.73
C THR A 123 -8.18 1.10 25.09
N ARG A 124 -9.16 1.24 25.99
CA ARG A 124 -9.61 2.55 26.47
C ARG A 124 -8.47 3.37 27.09
N ALA A 125 -7.56 2.70 27.80
CA ALA A 125 -6.40 3.34 28.43
C ALA A 125 -5.38 3.84 27.39
N GLU A 126 -5.08 3.03 26.37
CA GLU A 126 -4.18 3.45 25.28
C GLU A 126 -4.76 4.63 24.49
N ARG A 127 -6.08 4.63 24.22
CA ARG A 127 -6.74 5.78 23.60
C ARG A 127 -6.68 7.04 24.46
N ALA A 128 -6.92 6.92 25.76
CA ALA A 128 -6.83 8.05 26.69
C ALA A 128 -5.41 8.62 26.76
N ALA A 129 -4.39 7.75 26.76
CA ALA A 129 -2.98 8.16 26.77
C ALA A 129 -2.55 8.84 25.45
N ALA A 130 -3.10 8.42 24.32
CA ALA A 130 -2.83 9.01 23.02
C ALA A 130 -3.63 10.31 22.76
N ALA A 131 -4.74 10.54 23.46
CA ALA A 131 -5.58 11.71 23.30
C ALA A 131 -4.99 12.95 24.00
N PHE A 132 -5.03 14.10 23.32
CA PHE A 132 -4.56 15.38 23.87
C PHE A 132 -5.19 15.74 25.22
N THR A 133 -6.44 15.32 25.43
CA THR A 133 -7.21 15.60 26.64
C THR A 133 -6.95 14.61 27.77
N GLY A 134 -6.15 13.55 27.54
CA GLY A 134 -5.94 12.45 28.48
C GLY A 134 -7.18 11.59 28.71
N LYS A 135 -8.23 11.75 27.89
CA LYS A 135 -9.52 11.05 28.01
C LYS A 135 -9.78 10.24 26.77
N ASP A 136 -10.37 9.05 26.94
CA ASP A 136 -10.76 8.20 25.81
C ASP A 136 -11.80 8.92 24.93
N PRO A 137 -11.46 9.31 23.69
CA PRO A 137 -12.40 10.00 22.80
C PRO A 137 -13.58 9.13 22.38
N LEU A 138 -13.46 7.80 22.50
CA LEU A 138 -14.50 6.82 22.15
C LEU A 138 -15.16 6.21 23.39
N ALA A 139 -15.07 6.84 24.57
CA ALA A 139 -15.64 6.33 25.82
C ALA A 139 -17.15 6.05 25.75
N HIS A 140 -17.85 6.79 24.88
CA HIS A 140 -19.29 6.68 24.64
C HIS A 140 -19.68 5.45 23.80
N LEU A 141 -18.72 4.81 23.11
CA LEU A 141 -18.95 3.61 22.31
C LEU A 141 -18.66 2.34 23.12
N SER A 142 -19.45 1.29 22.88
CA SER A 142 -19.24 0.02 23.56
C SER A 142 -18.00 -0.70 22.99
N ALA A 143 -17.35 -1.52 23.81
CA ALA A 143 -16.21 -2.33 23.36
C ALA A 143 -16.58 -3.33 22.25
N LYS A 144 -17.86 -3.69 22.14
CA LYS A 144 -18.39 -4.56 21.08
C LYS A 144 -18.42 -3.83 19.74
N ASP A 145 -18.84 -2.57 19.74
CA ASP A 145 -18.97 -1.76 18.51
C ASP A 145 -17.61 -1.40 17.93
N LEU A 146 -16.59 -1.23 18.77
CA LEU A 146 -15.21 -0.94 18.36
C LEU A 146 -14.47 -2.14 17.71
N ARG A 147 -14.83 -3.38 18.08
CA ARG A 147 -14.06 -4.58 17.67
C ARG A 147 -14.38 -5.07 16.26
N ASN A 148 -15.54 -4.75 15.71
CA ASN A 148 -16.07 -5.38 14.50
C ASN A 148 -15.84 -4.59 13.19
N ASN A 149 -14.98 -3.57 13.16
CA ASN A 149 -14.86 -2.65 12.01
C ASN A 149 -16.21 -2.03 11.59
N LEU A 150 -17.17 -1.92 12.51
CA LEU A 150 -18.54 -1.44 12.24
C LEU A 150 -18.67 0.09 12.34
N LEU A 151 -17.56 0.79 12.48
CA LEU A 151 -17.53 2.24 12.46
C LEU A 151 -17.05 2.67 11.07
N ASP A 152 -17.97 2.65 10.11
CA ASP A 152 -17.91 3.57 8.97
C ASP A 152 -18.14 4.96 9.55
N ILE A 153 -17.09 5.57 10.10
CA ILE A 153 -17.16 6.95 10.56
C ILE A 153 -17.14 7.79 9.29
N LEU A 154 -18.34 8.26 8.94
CA LEU A 154 -18.70 9.35 8.01
C LEU A 154 -17.53 10.21 7.50
#